data_AF-A0A225VJE0-F1
#
_entry.id   AF-A0A225VJE0-F1
#
_cell.length_a   1.000
_cell.length_b   1.000
_cell.length_c   1.000
_cell.angle_alpha   90.00
_cell.angle_beta   90.00
_cell.angle_gamma   90.00
#
_symmetry.space_group_name_H-M   'P 1'
#
loop_
_entity.id
_entity.type
_entity.pdbx_description
1 polymer ?
#
loop_
_entity_poly.entity_id
_entity_poly.type
_entity_poly.pdbx_seq_one_letter_code
_entity_poly.pdbx_strand_id
1 'polypeptide(L)'
;MASFDDLAFTGPPASDVPSSATIAELFCRDCNEVPQATTTDGKRCLICGCELERQQSTAAPHNTTGAMLGNSGTSVQELQAMVERLLTQIGGDWNGGDTGARRPASDEAVKNLGSFAADQASTIEVAVIVKGIKGEVIAVPGNFGPCESLKERNVVVADPFDGAKPFQNANEMKNKIVVMARGGCTFARKVLRSQAAGAAGVIIIQTVDVWPYTMTDSSGESKDVTIPAFMMSAKVGNGFVDFLGSKCDEDVSADIIVRKDARECVICQVEMSIGMKVTRMPCQHMFHTACLHEWLQIGNSCPICRVEIAAKRTLHTSSSTSQNAQQRGDFAWSEWFS
;
A
#
# COMPACT_ATOMS: atom_id res chain seq x y z
N MET A 1 1.33 4.88 -11.67
CA MET A 1 1.10 3.74 -10.76
C MET A 1 -0.20 3.08 -11.16
N ALA A 2 -0.14 1.92 -11.81
CA ALA A 2 -1.31 1.14 -12.19
C ALA A 2 -1.44 -0.04 -11.23
N SER A 3 -2.68 -0.30 -10.78
CA SER A 3 -3.06 -1.42 -9.91
C SER A 3 -2.87 -2.76 -10.63
N PHE A 4 -2.65 -3.81 -9.85
CA PHE A 4 -2.18 -5.14 -10.30
C PHE A 4 -3.28 -6.05 -10.88
N ASP A 5 -4.45 -5.51 -11.24
CA ASP A 5 -5.62 -6.30 -11.67
C ASP A 5 -5.75 -6.48 -13.19
N ASP A 6 -4.94 -5.83 -14.02
CA ASP A 6 -5.15 -5.76 -15.49
C ASP A 6 -4.42 -6.81 -16.35
N LEU A 7 -3.93 -7.92 -15.79
CA LEU A 7 -3.33 -8.99 -16.60
C LEU A 7 -4.39 -10.05 -17.00
N ALA A 8 -5.30 -9.68 -17.88
CA ALA A 8 -6.28 -10.58 -18.49
C ALA A 8 -5.66 -11.42 -19.63
N PHE A 9 -5.73 -12.75 -19.52
CA PHE A 9 -5.55 -13.68 -20.64
C PHE A 9 -6.80 -13.67 -21.52
N THR A 10 -6.68 -13.25 -22.78
CA THR A 10 -7.79 -13.18 -23.74
C THR A 10 -8.05 -14.52 -24.43
N GLY A 11 -9.31 -14.95 -24.48
CA GLY A 11 -9.85 -15.97 -25.40
C GLY A 11 -10.83 -15.38 -26.44
N PRO A 12 -11.13 -16.08 -27.56
CA PRO A 12 -11.64 -15.50 -28.82
C PRO A 12 -13.18 -15.30 -28.89
N PRO A 13 -13.71 -14.62 -29.96
CA PRO A 13 -14.93 -13.81 -29.86
C PRO A 13 -16.24 -14.41 -30.43
N ALA A 14 -17.35 -13.91 -29.84
CA ALA A 14 -18.69 -13.55 -30.35
C ALA A 14 -19.61 -14.56 -31.08
N SER A 15 -20.90 -14.56 -30.68
CA SER A 15 -22.05 -14.61 -31.61
C SER A 15 -23.34 -14.01 -31.00
N ASP A 16 -23.86 -13.00 -31.72
CA ASP A 16 -25.23 -12.52 -32.04
C ASP A 16 -26.45 -12.48 -31.07
N VAL A 17 -27.21 -11.39 -31.30
CA VAL A 17 -28.34 -10.70 -30.58
C VAL A 17 -29.74 -11.35 -30.82
N PRO A 18 -30.84 -11.04 -30.07
CA PRO A 18 -31.72 -9.90 -30.47
C PRO A 18 -32.52 -9.14 -29.35
N SER A 19 -32.70 -7.84 -29.61
CA SER A 19 -33.82 -6.88 -29.37
C SER A 19 -34.80 -6.92 -28.16
N SER A 20 -35.00 -5.70 -27.61
CA SER A 20 -36.29 -5.06 -27.23
C SER A 20 -37.03 -5.54 -25.97
N ALA A 21 -36.74 -4.89 -24.84
CA ALA A 21 -37.73 -4.52 -23.83
C ALA A 21 -37.23 -3.30 -23.05
N THR A 22 -38.08 -2.29 -22.84
CA THR A 22 -37.80 -1.12 -22.01
C THR A 22 -37.71 -1.56 -20.54
N ILE A 23 -36.50 -1.90 -20.10
CA ILE A 23 -36.20 -2.23 -18.71
C ILE A 23 -35.92 -0.91 -18.00
N ALA A 24 -36.67 -0.61 -16.94
CA ALA A 24 -36.37 0.54 -16.09
C ALA A 24 -34.96 0.36 -15.52
N GLU A 25 -34.00 1.19 -15.95
CA GLU A 25 -32.61 1.10 -15.51
C GLU A 25 -32.52 1.41 -14.01
N LEU A 26 -32.28 0.35 -13.25
CA LEU A 26 -31.94 0.38 -11.83
C LEU A 26 -30.43 0.61 -11.71
N PHE A 27 -30.02 1.53 -10.85
CA PHE A 27 -28.61 1.94 -10.73
C PHE A 27 -28.13 1.92 -9.27
N CYS A 28 -26.83 1.64 -9.09
CA CYS A 28 -26.18 1.64 -7.78
C CYS A 28 -25.36 2.93 -7.59
N ARG A 29 -25.78 3.77 -6.66
CA ARG A 29 -25.17 5.07 -6.39
C ARG A 29 -23.71 5.00 -5.91
N ASP A 30 -23.33 3.90 -5.25
CA ASP A 30 -22.01 3.74 -4.65
C ASP A 30 -20.96 3.21 -5.63
N CYS A 31 -21.37 2.42 -6.62
CA CYS A 31 -20.46 1.85 -7.62
C CYS A 31 -20.33 2.71 -8.88
N ASN A 32 -21.22 3.69 -9.06
CA ASN A 32 -21.27 4.63 -10.18
C ASN A 32 -21.15 3.99 -11.59
N GLU A 33 -21.64 2.76 -11.76
CA GLU A 33 -21.68 2.03 -13.03
C GLU A 33 -23.08 1.44 -13.26
N VAL A 34 -23.49 1.33 -14.53
CA VAL A 34 -24.75 0.64 -14.91
C VAL A 34 -24.58 -0.84 -14.54
N PRO A 35 -25.43 -1.43 -13.67
CA PRO A 35 -25.18 -2.78 -13.17
C PRO A 35 -25.28 -3.79 -14.30
N GLN A 36 -24.14 -4.34 -14.75
CA GLN A 36 -24.13 -5.40 -15.76
C GLN A 36 -24.64 -6.75 -15.23
N ALA A 37 -24.90 -6.87 -13.91
CA ALA A 37 -25.59 -8.01 -13.31
C ALA A 37 -26.18 -7.67 -11.92
N THR A 38 -27.40 -8.16 -11.64
CA THR A 38 -28.11 -8.03 -10.35
C THR A 38 -28.26 -9.39 -9.65
N THR A 39 -28.51 -9.42 -8.35
CA THR A 39 -28.86 -10.67 -7.62
C THR A 39 -30.12 -11.33 -8.20
N THR A 40 -30.41 -12.60 -7.87
CA THR A 40 -31.53 -13.39 -8.44
C THR A 40 -32.91 -12.75 -8.25
N ASP A 41 -33.02 -11.86 -7.28
CA ASP A 41 -34.19 -11.07 -6.88
C ASP A 41 -34.21 -9.65 -7.48
N GLY A 42 -33.18 -9.27 -8.25
CA GLY A 42 -33.17 -8.08 -9.12
C GLY A 42 -33.11 -6.72 -8.42
N LYS A 43 -32.92 -6.70 -7.09
CA LYS A 43 -33.04 -5.48 -6.26
C LYS A 43 -31.75 -5.00 -5.62
N ARG A 44 -30.68 -5.80 -5.67
CA ARG A 44 -29.42 -5.49 -5.00
C ARG A 44 -28.22 -5.63 -5.93
N CYS A 45 -27.24 -4.74 -5.74
CA CYS A 45 -25.96 -4.78 -6.44
C CYS A 45 -25.15 -6.00 -5.99
N LEU A 46 -24.64 -6.79 -6.94
CA LEU A 46 -23.81 -7.97 -6.64
C LEU A 46 -22.40 -7.61 -6.14
N ILE A 47 -21.93 -6.39 -6.41
CA ILE A 47 -20.58 -5.94 -6.04
C ILE A 47 -20.54 -5.45 -4.59
N CYS A 48 -21.54 -4.66 -4.17
CA CYS A 48 -21.55 -4.04 -2.83
C CYS A 48 -22.71 -4.49 -1.93
N GLY A 49 -23.75 -5.15 -2.47
CA GLY A 49 -24.93 -5.59 -1.72
C GLY A 49 -26.00 -4.50 -1.46
N CYS A 50 -25.77 -3.26 -1.87
CA CYS A 50 -26.71 -2.14 -1.72
C CYS A 50 -27.96 -2.30 -2.60
N GLU A 51 -29.08 -1.73 -2.15
CA GLU A 51 -30.36 -1.76 -2.87
C GLU A 51 -30.34 -0.77 -4.06
N LEU A 52 -30.85 -1.20 -5.21
CA LEU A 52 -30.78 -0.41 -6.45
C LEU A 52 -31.94 0.59 -6.53
N GLU A 53 -31.64 1.82 -6.97
CA GLU A 53 -32.63 2.89 -7.10
C GLU A 53 -33.07 3.08 -8.56
N ARG A 54 -34.32 3.52 -8.77
CA ARG A 54 -34.88 3.76 -10.10
C ARG A 54 -34.59 5.20 -10.53
N GLN A 55 -33.90 5.39 -11.65
CA GLN A 55 -33.67 6.71 -12.19
C GLN A 55 -35.00 7.30 -12.70
N GLN A 56 -35.47 8.39 -12.10
CA GLN A 56 -36.56 9.19 -12.67
C GLN A 56 -35.98 10.14 -13.71
N SER A 57 -36.29 9.94 -14.98
CA SER A 57 -35.98 10.89 -16.05
C SER A 57 -36.90 12.11 -15.93
N THR A 58 -36.40 13.21 -15.39
CA THR A 58 -37.08 14.51 -15.51
C THR A 58 -36.74 15.14 -16.86
N ALA A 59 -37.54 14.79 -17.88
CA ALA A 59 -37.55 15.55 -19.13
C ALA A 59 -38.12 16.96 -18.85
N ALA A 60 -37.31 18.00 -19.06
CA ALA A 60 -37.77 19.38 -19.01
C ALA A 60 -38.69 19.67 -20.23
N PRO A 61 -39.81 20.38 -20.07
CA PRO A 61 -40.64 20.75 -21.21
C PRO A 61 -39.97 21.89 -21.98
N HIS A 62 -39.77 21.67 -23.28
CA HIS A 62 -39.50 22.75 -24.24
C HIS A 62 -40.70 23.70 -24.28
N ASN A 63 -40.47 24.98 -23.98
CA ASN A 63 -41.37 26.05 -24.40
C ASN A 63 -40.57 27.13 -25.12
N THR A 64 -40.83 27.25 -26.42
CA THR A 64 -40.22 28.19 -27.33
C THR A 64 -41.01 29.49 -27.27
N THR A 65 -40.44 30.56 -26.70
CA THR A 65 -40.75 31.95 -27.08
C THR A 65 -39.54 32.82 -26.77
N GLY A 66 -39.07 33.55 -27.78
CA GLY A 66 -37.94 34.45 -27.65
C GLY A 66 -38.31 35.79 -27.02
N ALA A 67 -37.38 36.37 -26.26
CA ALA A 67 -37.18 37.81 -26.14
C ALA A 67 -35.86 38.10 -25.41
N MET A 68 -35.02 38.88 -26.08
CA MET A 68 -34.21 39.98 -25.55
C MET A 68 -33.06 39.70 -24.57
N LEU A 69 -31.89 40.13 -25.02
CA LEU A 69 -30.64 40.47 -24.33
C LEU A 69 -30.78 40.82 -22.84
N GLY A 70 -29.99 40.15 -21.99
CA GLY A 70 -29.83 40.47 -20.58
C GLY A 70 -28.55 39.85 -20.01
N ASN A 71 -27.48 40.63 -20.00
CA ASN A 71 -26.23 40.33 -19.32
C ASN A 71 -26.48 40.32 -17.80
N SER A 72 -26.52 39.14 -17.17
CA SER A 72 -26.56 39.01 -15.71
C SER A 72 -25.42 38.12 -15.26
N GLY A 73 -24.37 38.76 -14.72
CA GLY A 73 -23.32 38.08 -13.98
C GLY A 73 -23.94 37.22 -12.88
N THR A 74 -23.35 36.05 -12.67
CA THR A 74 -23.69 35.17 -11.56
C THR A 74 -23.74 36.02 -10.29
N SER A 75 -24.90 36.05 -9.64
CA SER A 75 -25.08 36.91 -8.48
C SER A 75 -24.14 36.42 -7.36
N VAL A 76 -23.65 37.35 -6.53
CA VAL A 76 -22.85 36.98 -5.34
C VAL A 76 -23.56 35.92 -4.51
N GLN A 77 -24.89 35.93 -4.50
CA GLN A 77 -25.74 34.97 -3.80
C GLN A 77 -25.72 33.57 -4.43
N GLU A 78 -25.63 33.45 -5.75
CA GLU A 78 -25.49 32.15 -6.43
C GLU A 78 -24.09 31.55 -6.22
N LEU A 79 -23.05 32.38 -6.27
CA LEU A 79 -21.69 31.96 -5.92
C LEU A 79 -21.61 31.56 -4.45
N GLN A 80 -22.28 32.30 -3.56
CA GLN A 80 -22.32 32.00 -2.14
C GLN A 80 -23.09 30.70 -1.86
N ALA A 81 -24.21 30.45 -2.55
CA ALA A 81 -24.94 29.17 -2.46
C ALA A 81 -24.15 27.99 -3.03
N MET A 82 -23.36 28.21 -4.09
CA MET A 82 -22.51 27.18 -4.68
C MET A 82 -21.29 26.87 -3.80
N VAL A 83 -20.70 27.89 -3.17
CA VAL A 83 -19.65 27.76 -2.16
C VAL A 83 -20.19 27.07 -0.90
N GLU A 84 -21.38 27.42 -0.42
CA GLU A 84 -22.03 26.74 0.72
C GLU A 84 -22.34 25.27 0.41
N ARG A 85 -22.74 24.95 -0.84
CA ARG A 85 -22.91 23.57 -1.32
C ARG A 85 -21.60 22.79 -1.43
N LEU A 86 -20.53 23.42 -1.89
CA LEU A 86 -19.19 22.83 -1.91
C LEU A 86 -18.65 22.65 -0.49
N LEU A 87 -18.88 23.60 0.41
CA LEU A 87 -18.51 23.53 1.81
C LEU A 87 -19.32 22.46 2.54
N THR A 88 -20.57 22.19 2.18
CA THR A 88 -21.35 21.06 2.71
C THR A 88 -20.92 19.70 2.13
N GLN A 89 -20.44 19.66 0.89
CA GLN A 89 -19.79 18.46 0.32
C GLN A 89 -18.40 18.19 0.90
N ILE A 90 -17.68 19.22 1.34
CA ILE A 90 -16.34 19.12 1.93
C ILE A 90 -16.41 19.01 3.48
N GLY A 91 -17.49 19.50 4.10
CA GLY A 91 -17.76 19.49 5.54
C GLY A 91 -19.23 19.23 5.83
N GLY A 92 -19.53 18.07 6.41
CA GLY A 92 -20.89 17.66 6.78
C GLY A 92 -21.61 18.65 7.71
N ASP A 93 -22.93 18.50 7.75
CA ASP A 93 -23.90 19.33 8.47
C ASP A 93 -23.48 19.69 9.90
N TRP A 94 -23.56 20.99 10.22
CA TRP A 94 -23.32 21.56 11.56
C TRP A 94 -24.57 21.54 12.44
N ASN A 95 -25.47 20.58 12.24
CA ASN A 95 -26.69 20.47 13.04
C ASN A 95 -26.77 19.08 13.68
N GLY A 96 -26.65 19.07 15.01
CA GLY A 96 -26.55 17.92 15.90
C GLY A 96 -27.21 16.62 15.43
N GLY A 97 -26.37 15.66 15.07
CA GLY A 97 -26.72 14.27 14.83
C GLY A 97 -25.45 13.48 14.52
N ASP A 98 -25.12 12.51 15.38
CA ASP A 98 -23.95 11.62 15.36
C ASP A 98 -23.67 11.01 13.97
N THR A 99 -22.92 11.73 13.13
CA THR A 99 -22.62 11.34 11.74
C THR A 99 -21.16 11.63 11.41
N GLY A 100 -20.22 10.93 12.04
CA GLY A 100 -18.86 10.68 11.49
C GLY A 100 -18.05 11.89 11.00
N ALA A 101 -18.41 13.11 11.39
CA ALA A 101 -17.75 14.34 10.98
C ALA A 101 -16.36 14.40 11.61
N ARG A 102 -15.40 14.98 10.88
CA ARG A 102 -13.97 15.09 11.20
C ARG A 102 -13.77 15.53 12.65
N ARG A 103 -13.71 14.57 13.56
CA ARG A 103 -13.35 14.84 14.94
C ARG A 103 -11.83 14.89 14.99
N PRO A 104 -11.25 15.86 15.70
CA PRO A 104 -9.84 15.82 16.03
C PRO A 104 -9.49 14.50 16.68
N ALA A 105 -8.29 14.01 16.41
CA ALA A 105 -7.70 12.95 17.20
C ALA A 105 -7.55 13.40 18.66
N SER A 106 -7.72 12.48 19.61
CA SER A 106 -7.33 12.79 20.99
C SER A 106 -5.81 12.88 21.12
N ASP A 107 -5.32 13.78 21.97
CA ASP A 107 -3.88 13.94 22.22
C ASP A 107 -3.22 12.61 22.61
N GLU A 108 -3.92 11.77 23.37
CA GLU A 108 -3.45 10.44 23.75
C GLU A 108 -3.32 9.52 22.53
N ALA A 109 -4.28 9.55 21.59
CA ALA A 109 -4.18 8.76 20.37
C ALA A 109 -3.04 9.25 19.48
N VAL A 110 -2.83 10.57 19.36
CA VAL A 110 -1.70 11.15 18.61
C VAL A 110 -0.37 10.79 19.27
N LYS A 111 -0.26 10.86 20.59
CA LYS A 111 0.94 10.51 21.35
C LYS A 111 1.30 9.03 21.20
N ASN A 112 0.30 8.17 21.03
CA ASN A 112 0.49 6.74 20.77
C ASN A 112 0.94 6.46 19.33
N LEU A 113 0.91 7.44 18.42
CA LEU A 113 1.58 7.33 17.12
C LEU A 113 3.08 7.51 17.33
N GLY A 114 3.80 6.39 17.26
CA GLY A 114 5.27 6.40 17.33
C GLY A 114 5.87 7.30 16.24
N SER A 115 6.65 8.29 16.67
CA SER A 115 7.48 9.10 15.77
C SER A 115 8.91 8.62 15.83
N PHE A 116 9.60 8.55 14.70
CA PHE A 116 10.98 8.09 14.59
C PHE A 116 11.75 8.94 13.59
N ALA A 117 13.08 8.89 13.66
CA ALA A 117 13.93 9.47 12.63
C ALA A 117 13.89 8.56 11.40
N ALA A 118 13.58 9.13 10.23
CA ALA A 118 13.56 8.41 8.98
C ALA A 118 14.93 7.78 8.70
N ASP A 119 14.91 6.58 8.16
CA ASP A 119 16.07 5.73 7.93
C ASP A 119 16.09 5.24 6.47
N GLN A 120 17.10 4.44 6.10
CA GLN A 120 17.20 3.90 4.74
C GLN A 120 15.96 3.10 4.36
N ALA A 121 15.52 2.18 5.22
CA ALA A 121 14.37 1.31 4.93
C ALA A 121 13.03 2.05 4.78
N SER A 122 12.91 3.26 5.34
CA SER A 122 11.70 4.06 5.27
C SER A 122 11.67 5.10 4.17
N THR A 123 12.81 5.46 3.59
CA THR A 123 12.94 6.57 2.63
C THR A 123 13.36 6.12 1.24
N ILE A 124 14.03 4.96 1.16
CA ILE A 124 14.57 4.43 -0.08
C ILE A 124 13.63 3.37 -0.64
N GLU A 125 13.35 3.47 -1.94
CA GLU A 125 12.68 2.40 -2.69
C GLU A 125 13.70 1.55 -3.42
N VAL A 126 13.52 0.23 -3.35
CA VAL A 126 14.40 -0.72 -4.03
C VAL A 126 13.56 -1.60 -4.94
N ALA A 127 13.94 -1.61 -6.22
CA ALA A 127 13.35 -2.44 -7.25
C ALA A 127 14.37 -3.47 -7.73
N VAL A 128 13.97 -4.73 -7.79
CA VAL A 128 14.75 -5.83 -8.35
C VAL A 128 14.12 -6.22 -9.69
N ILE A 129 14.89 -6.08 -10.77
CA ILE A 129 14.46 -6.38 -12.13
C ILE A 129 15.22 -7.61 -12.59
N VAL A 130 14.49 -8.72 -12.76
CA VAL A 130 15.08 -9.99 -13.19
C VAL A 130 14.96 -10.07 -14.71
N LYS A 131 16.08 -10.36 -15.39
CA LYS A 131 16.09 -10.47 -16.85
C LYS A 131 15.13 -11.57 -17.30
N GLY A 132 14.21 -11.22 -18.21
CA GLY A 132 13.21 -12.16 -18.74
C GLY A 132 11.91 -12.23 -17.94
N ILE A 133 11.83 -11.58 -16.77
CA ILE A 133 10.58 -11.40 -16.02
C ILE A 133 10.05 -9.99 -16.28
N LYS A 134 8.76 -9.87 -16.59
CA LYS A 134 8.12 -8.56 -16.75
C LYS A 134 7.83 -7.94 -15.38
N GLY A 135 8.16 -6.67 -15.22
CA GLY A 135 7.90 -5.89 -14.01
C GLY A 135 9.11 -5.78 -13.08
N GLU A 136 8.89 -5.15 -11.93
CA GLU A 136 9.88 -4.99 -10.88
C GLU A 136 9.38 -5.63 -9.59
N VAL A 137 10.28 -6.29 -8.86
CA VAL A 137 10.02 -6.82 -7.53
C VAL A 137 10.46 -5.80 -6.50
N ILE A 138 9.56 -5.43 -5.59
CA ILE A 138 9.89 -4.51 -4.51
C ILE A 138 10.70 -5.23 -3.43
N ALA A 139 11.78 -4.59 -3.00
CA ALA A 139 12.59 -5.00 -1.86
C ALA A 139 12.73 -3.84 -0.85
N VAL A 140 13.12 -4.19 0.37
CA VAL A 140 13.39 -3.23 1.46
C VAL A 140 14.87 -3.28 1.79
N PRO A 141 15.60 -2.15 1.82
CA PRO A 141 17.01 -2.17 2.19
C PRO A 141 17.19 -2.43 3.70
N GLY A 142 18.33 -3.00 4.06
CA GLY A 142 18.75 -3.05 5.47
C GLY A 142 19.12 -1.65 5.97
N ASN A 143 18.96 -1.42 7.28
CA ASN A 143 19.47 -0.22 7.94
C ASN A 143 20.97 -0.31 8.28
N PHE A 144 21.70 -1.12 7.50
CA PHE A 144 23.12 -1.37 7.67
C PHE A 144 23.74 -1.70 6.32
N GLY A 145 25.06 -1.51 6.22
CA GLY A 145 25.76 -1.60 4.94
C GLY A 145 25.40 -0.46 3.98
N PRO A 146 26.00 -0.44 2.79
CA PRO A 146 25.63 0.51 1.75
C PRO A 146 24.26 0.18 1.16
N CYS A 147 23.54 1.21 0.72
CA CYS A 147 22.31 1.06 -0.07
C CYS A 147 22.56 1.58 -1.49
N GLU A 148 23.07 0.69 -2.35
CA GLU A 148 23.57 1.02 -3.69
C GLU A 148 22.95 0.12 -4.76
N SER A 149 22.84 0.65 -5.98
CA SER A 149 22.33 -0.11 -7.12
C SER A 149 23.36 -1.12 -7.62
N LEU A 150 22.88 -2.29 -8.02
CA LEU A 150 23.70 -3.33 -8.67
C LEU A 150 23.18 -3.54 -10.09
N LYS A 151 24.06 -3.52 -11.09
CA LYS A 151 23.67 -3.73 -12.50
C LYS A 151 24.21 -5.05 -13.03
N GLU A 152 23.38 -5.75 -13.78
CA GLU A 152 23.67 -6.97 -14.54
C GLU A 152 24.45 -8.00 -13.72
N ARG A 153 23.95 -8.32 -12.52
CA ARG A 153 24.57 -9.30 -11.64
C ARG A 153 23.85 -10.63 -11.75
N ASN A 154 24.61 -11.72 -11.92
CA ASN A 154 24.04 -13.05 -11.81
C ASN A 154 23.57 -13.30 -10.39
N VAL A 155 22.52 -14.10 -10.25
CA VAL A 155 21.89 -14.43 -8.99
C VAL A 155 22.26 -15.87 -8.63
N VAL A 156 22.57 -16.12 -7.36
CA VAL A 156 22.85 -17.46 -6.85
C VAL A 156 22.10 -17.69 -5.55
N VAL A 157 21.51 -18.88 -5.41
CA VAL A 157 20.87 -19.29 -4.17
C VAL A 157 21.94 -19.82 -3.23
N ALA A 158 21.94 -19.38 -1.97
CA ALA A 158 22.87 -19.86 -0.97
C ALA A 158 22.63 -21.34 -0.62
N ASP A 159 23.70 -22.08 -0.37
CA ASP A 159 23.65 -23.40 0.27
C ASP A 159 24.59 -23.43 1.49
N PRO A 160 24.10 -23.61 2.73
CA PRO A 160 22.69 -23.78 3.07
C PRO A 160 21.88 -22.52 2.83
N PHE A 161 20.60 -22.69 2.50
CA PHE A 161 19.72 -21.59 2.11
C PHE A 161 19.48 -20.57 3.23
N ASP A 162 19.60 -20.95 4.49
CA ASP A 162 19.52 -20.00 5.60
C ASP A 162 20.81 -19.22 5.80
N GLY A 163 21.92 -19.57 5.15
CA GLY A 163 23.22 -18.95 5.36
C GLY A 163 23.62 -18.84 6.83
N ALA A 164 23.22 -19.79 7.68
CA ALA A 164 23.57 -19.84 9.10
C ALA A 164 24.93 -20.53 9.33
N LYS A 165 25.31 -21.45 8.45
CA LYS A 165 26.59 -22.17 8.42
C LYS A 165 27.47 -21.70 7.23
N PRO A 166 28.75 -22.09 7.17
CA PRO A 166 29.60 -21.84 5.99
C PRO A 166 28.92 -22.33 4.71
N PHE A 167 29.04 -21.55 3.64
CA PHE A 167 28.41 -21.90 2.36
C PHE A 167 29.16 -23.03 1.66
N GLN A 168 28.43 -24.04 1.21
CA GLN A 168 28.94 -25.14 0.40
C GLN A 168 29.31 -24.65 -1.00
N ASN A 169 28.51 -23.73 -1.55
CA ASN A 169 28.70 -23.14 -2.88
C ASN A 169 29.37 -21.76 -2.84
N ALA A 170 30.23 -21.48 -1.85
CA ALA A 170 30.90 -20.19 -1.70
C ALA A 170 31.66 -19.74 -2.97
N ASN A 171 32.25 -20.68 -3.70
CA ASN A 171 33.02 -20.41 -4.93
C ASN A 171 32.17 -19.83 -6.07
N GLU A 172 30.86 -20.01 -6.03
CA GLU A 172 29.91 -19.54 -7.05
C GLU A 172 29.39 -18.13 -6.77
N MET A 173 29.65 -17.58 -5.57
CA MET A 173 29.07 -16.32 -5.10
C MET A 173 29.80 -15.06 -5.58
N LYS A 174 31.03 -15.21 -6.08
CA LYS A 174 31.89 -14.09 -6.43
C LYS A 174 31.22 -13.17 -7.46
N ASN A 175 31.08 -11.90 -7.11
CA ASN A 175 30.44 -10.86 -7.92
C ASN A 175 28.98 -11.19 -8.32
N LYS A 176 28.29 -12.03 -7.55
CA LYS A 176 26.87 -12.36 -7.74
C LYS A 176 26.01 -11.77 -6.63
N ILE A 177 24.71 -11.67 -6.87
CA ILE A 177 23.70 -11.41 -5.84
C ILE A 177 23.36 -12.74 -5.19
N VAL A 178 23.56 -12.85 -3.87
CA VAL A 178 23.26 -14.08 -3.13
C VAL A 178 21.85 -13.99 -2.54
N VAL A 179 21.01 -15.00 -2.81
CA VAL A 179 19.65 -15.12 -2.27
C VAL A 179 19.62 -16.16 -1.15
N MET A 180 19.05 -15.81 -0.01
CA MET A 180 18.98 -16.69 1.16
C MET A 180 17.74 -16.42 2.02
N ALA A 181 17.32 -17.35 2.86
CA ALA A 181 16.22 -17.15 3.80
C ALA A 181 16.62 -16.42 5.09
N ARG A 182 15.66 -15.74 5.70
CA ARG A 182 15.72 -15.32 7.10
C ARG A 182 15.70 -16.54 8.05
N GLY A 183 16.44 -16.44 9.16
CA GLY A 183 16.46 -17.45 10.22
C GLY A 183 17.87 -17.97 10.51
N GLY A 184 18.06 -18.72 11.59
CA GLY A 184 19.33 -19.40 11.93
C GLY A 184 20.47 -18.50 12.45
N CYS A 185 20.59 -17.25 12.01
CA CYS A 185 21.55 -16.26 12.53
C CYS A 185 21.10 -14.82 12.22
N THR A 186 21.87 -13.83 12.69
CA THR A 186 21.61 -12.39 12.49
C THR A 186 21.76 -11.98 11.02
N PHE A 187 21.07 -10.91 10.61
CA PHE A 187 21.16 -10.38 9.24
C PHE A 187 22.59 -9.94 8.89
N ALA A 188 23.24 -9.19 9.79
CA ALA A 188 24.62 -8.77 9.59
C ALA A 188 25.55 -9.97 9.37
N ARG A 189 25.42 -11.04 10.16
CA ARG A 189 26.25 -12.24 10.03
C ARG A 189 26.07 -12.95 8.68
N LYS A 190 24.84 -13.02 8.16
CA LYS A 190 24.54 -13.56 6.81
C LYS A 190 25.27 -12.77 5.73
N VAL A 191 25.18 -11.45 5.81
CA VAL A 191 25.75 -10.54 4.82
C VAL A 191 27.27 -10.57 4.89
N LEU A 192 27.87 -10.54 6.08
CA LEU A 192 29.32 -10.68 6.28
C LEU A 192 29.86 -12.00 5.72
N ARG A 193 29.13 -13.11 5.89
CA ARG A 193 29.54 -14.40 5.31
C ARG A 193 29.49 -14.38 3.78
N SER A 194 28.46 -13.75 3.21
CA SER A 194 28.33 -13.62 1.76
C SER A 194 29.40 -12.71 1.17
N GLN A 195 29.72 -11.62 1.86
CA GLN A 195 30.83 -10.73 1.57
C GLN A 195 32.17 -11.47 1.59
N ALA A 196 32.41 -12.33 2.58
CA ALA A 196 33.61 -13.16 2.64
C ALA A 196 33.71 -14.16 1.47
N ALA A 197 32.57 -14.59 0.92
CA ALA A 197 32.50 -15.39 -0.32
C ALA A 197 32.63 -14.55 -1.61
N GLY A 198 32.79 -13.22 -1.49
CA GLY A 198 32.94 -12.30 -2.61
C GLY A 198 31.64 -11.87 -3.27
N ALA A 199 30.49 -12.05 -2.62
CA ALA A 199 29.20 -11.59 -3.12
C ALA A 199 29.21 -10.08 -3.41
N ALA A 200 28.50 -9.66 -4.46
CA ALA A 200 28.30 -8.24 -4.78
C ALA A 200 27.17 -7.62 -3.95
N GLY A 201 26.24 -8.44 -3.45
CA GLY A 201 25.12 -8.01 -2.62
C GLY A 201 24.26 -9.20 -2.21
N VAL A 202 23.31 -8.97 -1.32
CA VAL A 202 22.46 -10.02 -0.74
C VAL A 202 20.99 -9.65 -0.83
N ILE A 203 20.15 -10.63 -1.18
CA ILE A 203 18.70 -10.58 -1.02
C ILE A 203 18.29 -11.63 0.02
N ILE A 204 17.66 -11.19 1.10
CA ILE A 204 17.15 -12.06 2.15
C ILE A 204 15.64 -12.23 1.96
N ILE A 205 15.17 -13.48 1.89
CA ILE A 205 13.75 -13.81 1.79
C ILE A 205 13.17 -13.88 3.20
N GLN A 206 12.13 -13.07 3.44
CA GLN A 206 11.37 -13.13 4.68
C GLN A 206 10.65 -14.49 4.80
N THR A 207 10.52 -15.01 6.01
CA THR A 207 9.87 -16.31 6.28
C THR A 207 8.52 -16.20 7.01
N VAL A 208 8.13 -14.99 7.43
CA VAL A 208 6.82 -14.71 8.06
C VAL A 208 6.04 -13.69 7.24
N ASP A 209 4.72 -13.72 7.32
CA ASP A 209 3.85 -12.79 6.58
C ASP A 209 3.73 -11.43 7.29
N VAL A 210 4.87 -10.74 7.40
CA VAL A 210 4.98 -9.38 7.94
C VAL A 210 5.78 -8.54 6.97
N TRP A 211 5.13 -7.50 6.41
CA TRP A 211 5.72 -6.65 5.39
C TRP A 211 5.21 -5.20 5.48
N PRO A 212 6.07 -4.18 5.27
CA PRO A 212 7.53 -4.27 5.13
C PRO A 212 8.23 -4.67 6.43
N TYR A 213 9.38 -5.35 6.33
CA TYR A 213 10.20 -5.70 7.48
C TYR A 213 11.59 -5.07 7.34
N THR A 214 11.96 -4.21 8.28
CA THR A 214 13.26 -3.54 8.30
C THR A 214 14.31 -4.45 8.93
N MET A 215 15.38 -4.76 8.20
CA MET A 215 16.52 -5.48 8.78
C MET A 215 17.37 -4.52 9.60
N THR A 216 17.50 -4.81 10.89
CA THR A 216 18.33 -4.05 11.83
C THR A 216 19.52 -4.89 12.31
N ASP A 217 20.59 -4.22 12.72
CA ASP A 217 21.73 -4.87 13.35
C ASP A 217 21.45 -5.10 14.85
N SER A 218 21.01 -6.31 15.17
CA SER A 218 20.70 -6.71 16.55
C SER A 218 21.93 -6.94 17.42
N SER A 219 23.11 -7.12 16.83
CA SER A 219 24.32 -7.61 17.51
C SER A 219 25.53 -6.67 17.42
N GLY A 220 25.42 -5.57 16.66
CA GLY A 220 26.50 -4.60 16.47
C GLY A 220 27.59 -5.04 15.49
N GLU A 221 27.36 -6.16 14.78
CA GLU A 221 28.32 -6.77 13.85
C GLU A 221 28.34 -6.07 12.49
N SER A 222 27.39 -5.19 12.20
CA SER A 222 27.22 -4.62 10.86
C SER A 222 28.26 -3.59 10.44
N LYS A 223 29.16 -3.19 11.35
CA LYS A 223 30.22 -2.20 11.10
C LYS A 223 31.14 -2.60 9.94
N ASP A 224 31.33 -3.90 9.75
CA ASP A 224 32.21 -4.45 8.71
C ASP A 224 31.44 -4.83 7.42
N VAL A 225 30.14 -4.53 7.35
CA VAL A 225 29.33 -4.79 6.15
C VAL A 225 29.60 -3.72 5.10
N THR A 226 30.13 -4.14 3.97
CA THR A 226 30.52 -3.28 2.84
C THR A 226 29.77 -3.61 1.55
N ILE A 227 28.86 -4.60 1.58
CA ILE A 227 28.00 -4.94 0.44
C ILE A 227 26.53 -4.65 0.75
N PRO A 228 25.72 -4.29 -0.25
CA PRO A 228 24.32 -3.96 -0.04
C PRO A 228 23.49 -5.20 0.32
N ALA A 229 22.52 -5.00 1.21
CA ALA A 229 21.62 -6.03 1.69
C ALA A 229 20.16 -5.58 1.58
N PHE A 230 19.34 -6.41 0.95
CA PHE A 230 17.93 -6.14 0.71
C PHE A 230 17.08 -7.30 1.20
N MET A 231 15.80 -7.05 1.49
CA MET A 231 14.84 -8.07 1.87
C MET A 231 13.66 -8.09 0.91
N MET A 232 13.13 -9.27 0.60
CA MET A 232 11.85 -9.47 -0.09
C MET A 232 10.82 -10.10 0.85
N SER A 233 9.53 -9.88 0.57
CA SER A 233 8.44 -10.55 1.28
C SER A 233 8.49 -12.07 1.07
N ALA A 234 7.89 -12.84 1.98
CA ALA A 234 7.85 -14.29 1.88
C ALA A 234 7.19 -14.76 0.58
N LYS A 235 6.03 -14.17 0.25
CA LYS A 235 5.26 -14.53 -0.94
C LYS A 235 6.06 -14.34 -2.23
N VAL A 236 6.65 -13.16 -2.42
CA VAL A 236 7.38 -12.85 -3.66
C VAL A 236 8.72 -13.57 -3.68
N GLY A 237 9.40 -13.63 -2.55
CA GLY A 237 10.70 -14.28 -2.43
C GLY A 237 10.65 -15.79 -2.68
N ASN A 238 9.64 -16.49 -2.19
CA ASN A 238 9.47 -17.92 -2.46
C ASN A 238 9.24 -18.19 -3.95
N GLY A 239 8.36 -17.42 -4.60
CA GLY A 239 8.17 -17.53 -6.06
C GLY A 239 9.43 -17.20 -6.86
N PHE A 240 10.25 -16.26 -6.36
CA PHE A 240 11.54 -15.95 -6.97
C PHE A 240 12.54 -17.12 -6.84
N VAL A 241 12.62 -17.76 -5.67
CA VAL A 241 13.47 -18.94 -5.46
C VAL A 241 13.03 -20.12 -6.31
N ASP A 242 11.71 -20.37 -6.41
CA ASP A 242 11.16 -21.42 -7.28
C ASP A 242 11.52 -21.17 -8.76
N PHE A 243 11.42 -19.90 -9.20
CA PHE A 243 11.85 -19.50 -10.53
C PHE A 243 13.33 -19.80 -10.77
N LEU A 244 14.22 -19.43 -9.84
CA LEU A 244 15.66 -19.73 -9.93
C LEU A 244 15.90 -21.24 -10.00
N GLY A 245 15.19 -22.04 -9.19
CA GLY A 245 15.30 -23.51 -9.21
C GLY A 245 14.83 -24.14 -10.52
N SER A 246 13.84 -23.56 -11.20
CA SER A 246 13.36 -24.04 -12.51
C SER A 246 14.35 -23.83 -13.66
N LYS A 247 15.37 -22.98 -13.45
CA LYS A 247 16.39 -22.59 -14.43
C LYS A 247 17.69 -23.36 -14.20
N CYS A 248 17.59 -24.69 -14.13
CA CYS A 248 18.61 -25.59 -13.56
C CYS A 248 20.06 -25.43 -14.06
N ASP A 249 20.36 -24.76 -15.17
CA ASP A 249 21.72 -24.47 -15.65
C ASP A 249 21.83 -23.10 -16.37
N GLU A 250 20.83 -22.23 -16.25
CA GLU A 250 20.83 -20.92 -16.92
C GLU A 250 21.22 -19.83 -15.91
N ASP A 251 22.27 -19.06 -16.21
CA ASP A 251 22.63 -17.90 -15.41
C ASP A 251 21.49 -16.86 -15.45
N VAL A 252 20.81 -16.70 -14.33
CA VAL A 252 19.80 -15.65 -14.17
C VAL A 252 20.49 -14.36 -13.73
N SER A 253 20.35 -13.30 -14.52
CA SER A 253 20.85 -11.97 -14.16
C SER A 253 19.73 -11.06 -13.65
N ALA A 254 20.06 -10.18 -12.71
CA ALA A 254 19.17 -9.17 -12.17
C ALA A 254 19.86 -7.81 -11.99
N ASP A 255 19.07 -6.76 -12.12
CA ASP A 255 19.40 -5.40 -11.69
C ASP A 255 18.73 -5.12 -10.35
N ILE A 256 19.44 -4.45 -9.45
CA ILE A 256 18.89 -3.82 -8.26
C ILE A 256 18.98 -2.31 -8.46
N ILE A 257 17.83 -1.66 -8.52
CA ILE A 257 17.70 -0.22 -8.67
C ILE A 257 17.31 0.37 -7.32
N VAL A 258 18.20 1.22 -6.80
CA VAL A 258 17.99 1.97 -5.56
C VAL A 258 17.57 3.39 -5.91
N ARG A 259 16.35 3.76 -5.54
CA ARG A 259 15.81 5.12 -5.66
C ARG A 259 15.84 5.75 -4.28
N LYS A 260 16.86 6.57 -4.04
CA LYS A 260 16.94 7.38 -2.81
C LYS A 260 15.82 8.39 -2.82
N ASP A 261 15.40 8.80 -1.63
CA ASP A 261 14.55 9.99 -1.49
C ASP A 261 13.21 9.85 -2.22
N ALA A 262 12.76 8.61 -2.42
CA ALA A 262 11.61 8.27 -3.24
C ALA A 262 10.27 8.47 -2.52
N ARG A 263 10.30 8.83 -1.22
CA ARG A 263 9.11 9.04 -0.42
C ARG A 263 8.90 10.50 -0.07
N GLU A 264 7.77 11.03 -0.52
CA GLU A 264 7.32 12.38 -0.21
C GLU A 264 6.14 12.35 0.78
N CYS A 265 6.10 13.34 1.67
CA CYS A 265 4.94 13.52 2.52
C CYS A 265 3.81 14.14 1.70
N VAL A 266 2.72 13.42 1.49
CA VAL A 266 1.59 13.89 0.66
C VAL A 266 0.87 15.14 1.21
N ILE A 267 1.11 15.52 2.47
CA ILE A 267 0.50 16.69 3.08
C ILE A 267 1.22 17.97 2.61
N CYS A 268 2.55 17.98 2.64
CA CYS A 268 3.36 19.15 2.26
C CYS A 268 4.04 19.01 0.89
N GLN A 269 3.99 17.82 0.28
CA GLN A 269 4.65 17.47 -0.99
C GLN A 269 6.17 17.66 -0.93
N VAL A 270 6.76 17.49 0.25
CA VAL A 270 8.20 17.56 0.47
C VAL A 270 8.72 16.16 0.79
N GLU A 271 9.93 15.90 0.32
CA GLU A 271 10.68 14.68 0.58
C GLU A 271 10.84 14.38 2.08
N MET A 272 10.76 13.10 2.43
CA MET A 272 11.08 12.58 3.76
C MET A 272 12.48 11.99 3.74
N SER A 273 13.51 12.82 3.88
CA SER A 273 14.91 12.37 3.85
C SER A 273 15.34 11.71 5.16
N ILE A 274 16.43 10.93 5.11
CA ILE A 274 17.04 10.28 6.28
C ILE A 274 17.31 11.30 7.40
N GLY A 275 16.97 10.93 8.64
CA GLY A 275 17.13 11.77 9.83
C GLY A 275 15.94 12.68 10.14
N MET A 276 15.05 12.93 9.17
CA MET A 276 13.84 13.72 9.42
C MET A 276 12.87 13.00 10.36
N LYS A 277 12.16 13.74 11.20
CA LYS A 277 11.16 13.17 12.10
C LYS A 277 9.88 12.82 11.32
N VAL A 278 9.55 11.54 11.28
CA VAL A 278 8.39 10.99 10.58
C VAL A 278 7.53 10.18 11.54
N THR A 279 6.25 10.09 11.23
CA THR A 279 5.27 9.33 12.01
C THR A 279 4.54 8.36 11.10
N ARG A 280 4.35 7.12 11.57
CA ARG A 280 3.55 6.09 10.90
C ARG A 280 2.16 6.03 11.47
N MET A 281 1.17 5.99 10.58
CA MET A 281 -0.21 5.66 10.94
C MET A 281 -0.35 4.15 11.20
N PRO A 282 -1.43 3.69 11.87
CA PRO A 282 -1.71 2.25 12.04
C PRO A 282 -1.86 1.50 10.71
N CYS A 283 -2.18 2.20 9.63
CA CYS A 283 -2.20 1.64 8.27
C CYS A 283 -0.82 1.62 7.59
N GLN A 284 0.27 1.87 8.31
CA GLN A 284 1.67 1.93 7.85
C GLN A 284 2.05 3.09 6.92
N HIS A 285 1.11 3.95 6.54
CA HIS A 285 1.42 5.17 5.79
C HIS A 285 2.25 6.16 6.62
N MET A 286 3.21 6.80 5.97
CA MET A 286 4.23 7.67 6.58
C MET A 286 4.07 9.13 6.16
N PHE A 287 4.34 10.03 7.11
CA PHE A 287 4.26 11.49 6.92
C PHE A 287 5.33 12.16 7.80
N HIS A 288 5.72 13.40 7.48
CA HIS A 288 6.43 14.22 8.46
C HIS A 288 5.59 14.37 9.73
N THR A 289 6.22 14.24 10.90
CA THR A 289 5.51 14.28 12.19
C THR A 289 4.71 15.58 12.35
N ALA A 290 5.30 16.72 12.00
CA ALA A 290 4.63 18.02 12.11
C ALA A 290 3.36 18.08 11.25
N CYS A 291 3.48 17.72 9.96
CA CYS A 291 2.37 17.73 9.02
C CYS A 291 1.23 16.81 9.47
N LEU A 292 1.56 15.60 9.94
CA LEU A 292 0.53 14.68 10.43
C LEU A 292 -0.14 15.18 11.70
N HIS A 293 0.61 15.79 12.61
CA HIS A 293 0.03 16.33 13.85
C HIS A 293 -0.97 17.46 13.55
N GLU A 294 -0.62 18.38 12.65
CA GLU A 294 -1.55 19.44 12.21
C GLU A 294 -2.79 18.86 11.53
N TRP A 295 -2.63 17.84 10.68
CA TRP A 295 -3.75 17.14 10.07
C TRP A 295 -4.69 16.49 11.12
N LEU A 296 -4.10 15.84 12.12
CA LEU A 296 -4.83 15.13 13.16
C LEU A 296 -5.58 16.06 14.14
N GLN A 297 -5.24 17.35 14.19
CA GLN A 297 -6.03 18.36 14.90
C GLN A 297 -7.36 18.67 14.20
N ILE A 298 -7.48 18.36 12.91
CA ILE A 298 -8.70 18.60 12.13
C ILE A 298 -9.50 17.30 12.00
N GLY A 299 -8.84 16.16 11.79
CA GLY A 299 -9.51 14.87 11.60
C GLY A 299 -8.65 13.69 12.02
N ASN A 300 -9.25 12.67 12.61
CA ASN A 300 -8.55 11.51 13.17
C ASN A 300 -8.15 10.41 12.15
N SER A 301 -8.05 10.71 10.86
CA SER A 301 -7.87 9.70 9.80
C SER A 301 -6.64 9.92 8.94
N CYS A 302 -6.14 8.82 8.35
CA CYS A 302 -5.00 8.83 7.44
C CYS A 302 -5.29 9.65 6.17
N PRO A 303 -4.41 10.61 5.79
CA PRO A 303 -4.56 11.37 4.55
C PRO A 303 -4.58 10.53 3.26
N ILE A 304 -3.99 9.33 3.29
CA ILE A 304 -3.90 8.45 2.11
C ILE A 304 -5.10 7.50 2.01
N CYS A 305 -5.37 6.72 3.06
CA CYS A 305 -6.37 5.65 3.01
C CYS A 305 -7.59 5.87 3.90
N ARG A 306 -7.68 7.01 4.59
CA ARG A 306 -8.80 7.39 5.49
C ARG A 306 -9.06 6.46 6.67
N VAL A 307 -8.18 5.49 6.94
CA VAL A 307 -8.23 4.68 8.16
C VAL A 307 -8.03 5.58 9.38
N GLU A 308 -8.97 5.51 10.33
CA GLU A 308 -8.91 6.26 11.58
C GLU A 308 -7.83 5.75 12.54
N ILE A 309 -7.25 6.65 13.33
CA ILE A 309 -6.48 6.27 14.52
C ILE A 309 -7.50 5.80 15.57
N ALA A 310 -7.65 4.48 15.70
CA ALA A 310 -8.66 3.91 16.57
C ALA A 310 -8.44 4.37 18.03
N ALA A 311 -9.34 5.21 18.55
CA ALA A 311 -9.53 5.31 19.99
C ALA A 311 -9.99 3.93 20.47
N LYS A 312 -9.32 3.35 21.48
CA LYS A 312 -9.77 2.11 22.13
C LYS A 312 -11.29 2.16 22.34
N ARG A 313 -12.05 1.32 21.65
CA ARG A 313 -13.40 0.99 22.12
C ARG A 313 -13.19 0.13 23.35
N THR A 314 -13.36 0.71 24.54
CA THR A 314 -13.69 -0.07 25.73
C THR A 314 -14.93 -0.87 25.37
N LEU A 315 -14.78 -2.19 25.28
CA LEU A 315 -15.88 -3.12 25.12
C LEU A 315 -16.78 -2.98 26.35
N HIS A 316 -17.82 -2.15 26.26
CA HIS A 316 -18.95 -2.28 27.15
C HIS A 316 -19.70 -3.54 26.74
N THR A 317 -19.62 -4.54 27.60
CA THR A 317 -20.44 -5.74 27.60
C THR A 317 -21.92 -5.33 27.61
N SER A 318 -22.60 -5.55 26.49
CA SER A 318 -24.05 -5.79 26.48
C SER A 318 -24.33 -6.95 25.53
N SER A 319 -24.51 -8.11 26.13
CA SER A 319 -24.96 -9.34 25.51
C SER A 319 -26.33 -9.18 24.85
N SER A 320 -26.42 -9.35 23.54
CA SER A 320 -27.48 -10.13 22.86
C SER A 320 -27.23 -10.24 21.34
N THR A 321 -26.80 -11.43 20.95
CA THR A 321 -27.14 -12.19 19.74
C THR A 321 -27.31 -11.44 18.40
N SER A 322 -26.33 -11.57 17.51
CA SER A 322 -26.56 -12.11 16.14
C SER A 322 -25.22 -12.51 15.51
N GLN A 323 -25.15 -13.78 15.08
CA GLN A 323 -24.00 -14.39 14.42
C GLN A 323 -23.92 -13.88 12.97
N ASN A 324 -22.89 -13.09 12.64
CA ASN A 324 -22.16 -13.09 11.36
C ASN A 324 -21.27 -11.84 11.24
N ALA A 325 -20.04 -11.92 11.77
CA ALA A 325 -18.91 -11.09 11.38
C ALA A 325 -17.63 -11.64 12.03
N GLN A 326 -17.27 -12.90 11.73
CA GLN A 326 -15.98 -13.43 12.17
C GLN A 326 -14.90 -12.96 11.18
N GLN A 327 -13.86 -12.35 11.75
CA GLN A 327 -12.52 -12.08 11.17
C GLN A 327 -12.31 -10.71 10.52
N ARG A 328 -12.35 -9.65 11.33
CA ARG A 328 -11.36 -8.56 11.20
C ARG A 328 -10.54 -8.49 12.49
N GLY A 329 -9.23 -8.58 12.31
CA GLY A 329 -8.24 -8.81 13.36
C GLY A 329 -8.20 -7.74 14.44
N ASP A 330 -8.36 -8.19 15.67
CA ASP A 330 -7.91 -7.51 16.87
C ASP A 330 -6.38 -7.61 16.92
N PHE A 331 -5.68 -6.57 16.48
CA PHE A 331 -4.24 -6.44 16.69
C PHE A 331 -3.98 -5.29 17.65
N ALA A 332 -3.69 -5.63 18.91
CA ALA A 332 -3.23 -4.68 19.91
C ALA A 332 -1.77 -4.28 19.59
N TRP A 333 -1.60 -3.06 19.10
CA TRP A 333 -0.33 -2.46 18.67
C TRP A 333 0.73 -2.30 19.77
N SER A 334 0.37 -2.46 21.06
CA SER A 334 1.26 -2.17 22.19
C SER A 334 2.31 -3.25 22.48
N GLU A 335 2.22 -4.44 21.89
CA GLU A 335 3.11 -5.56 22.25
C GLU A 335 4.40 -5.65 21.42
N TRP A 336 4.56 -4.84 20.37
CA TRP A 336 5.70 -4.96 19.45
C TRP A 336 6.89 -4.05 19.79
N PHE A 337 6.76 -3.13 20.73
CA PHE A 337 7.82 -2.18 21.12
C PHE A 337 8.37 -2.40 22.54
N SER A 338 8.20 -3.61 23.11
CA SER A 338 8.84 -4.01 24.38
C SER A 338 10.00 -4.97 24.14
#